data_AF-G4A8S5-F1
#
_entry.id   AF-G4A8S5-F1
#
_cell.length_a   1.000
_cell.length_b   1.000
_cell.length_c   1.000
_cell.angle_alpha   90.00
_cell.angle_beta   90.00
_cell.angle_gamma   90.00
#
_symmetry.space_group_name_H-M   'P 1'
#
loop_
_entity.id
_entity.type
_entity.pdbx_description
1 polymer ?
#
loop_
_entity_poly.entity_id
_entity_poly.type
_entity_poly.pdbx_seq_one_letter_code
_entity_poly.pdbx_strand_id
1 'polypeptide(L)'
;MLKKYLLILPISILTACAGYYPYPQFEPGYPVPSVQHNDDEENAVFSTRRTYEPKYQDPRYKISTEDMEKFILAKNNLEYCLLPELGKQSDERVTALEKRLLKDMINDELAKIVGKPSARTIFDDQSSYDYFQFKYQQLNHGVNNIREFECRDLKRHFRDRLNERKRRQGLAGDSRSVESQMQKQRQTIDDAFRRFHTQRESIERQIRGESEPLYKSNKNINVDWTDPYSRGW
;
A
#
# COMPACT_ATOMS: atom_id res chain seq x y z
N MET A 1 -42.97 58.90 -26.85
CA MET A 1 -42.73 57.94 -27.95
C MET A 1 -41.25 57.57 -27.95
N LEU A 2 -40.93 56.27 -28.14
CA LEU A 2 -39.60 55.60 -28.16
C LEU A 2 -38.73 55.78 -26.89
N LYS A 3 -38.43 54.81 -26.01
CA LYS A 3 -38.22 53.35 -26.05
C LYS A 3 -37.20 52.87 -27.09
N LYS A 4 -36.06 52.41 -26.52
CA LYS A 4 -35.03 51.46 -27.01
C LYS A 4 -33.75 52.06 -27.59
N TYR A 5 -32.67 51.31 -27.33
CA TYR A 5 -31.29 51.40 -27.83
C TYR A 5 -30.31 52.24 -27.00
N LEU A 6 -29.63 51.58 -26.05
CA LEU A 6 -28.17 51.33 -26.10
C LEU A 6 -27.72 50.60 -24.83
N LEU A 7 -27.94 49.29 -24.82
CA LEU A 7 -27.09 48.34 -24.10
C LEU A 7 -26.04 47.85 -25.11
N ILE A 8 -24.87 47.46 -24.60
CA ILE A 8 -23.70 46.85 -25.26
C ILE A 8 -22.56 47.84 -25.53
N LEU A 9 -21.74 48.07 -24.51
CA LEU A 9 -20.30 48.30 -24.66
C LEU A 9 -19.57 47.04 -24.14
N PRO A 10 -18.48 46.62 -24.80
CA PRO A 10 -18.08 45.22 -24.83
C PRO A 10 -17.15 44.86 -23.68
N ILE A 11 -17.52 43.82 -22.92
CA ILE A 11 -16.59 43.02 -22.12
C ILE A 11 -15.75 42.23 -23.12
N SER A 12 -14.71 42.84 -23.69
CA SER A 12 -13.87 42.18 -24.70
C SER A 12 -12.40 42.55 -24.56
N ILE A 13 -11.89 42.66 -23.33
CA ILE A 13 -10.43 42.68 -23.09
C ILE A 13 -10.11 41.99 -21.75
N LEU A 14 -10.48 40.71 -21.60
CA LEU A 14 -9.94 39.85 -20.52
C LEU A 14 -9.66 38.40 -20.98
N THR A 15 -9.54 38.15 -22.28
CA THR A 15 -9.24 36.83 -22.87
C THR A 15 -7.96 36.85 -23.69
N ALA A 16 -6.93 37.57 -23.23
CA ALA A 16 -5.63 37.61 -23.90
C ALA A 16 -4.47 37.47 -22.91
N CYS A 17 -4.57 36.51 -21.99
CA CYS A 17 -3.45 35.97 -21.21
C CYS A 17 -3.67 34.49 -20.88
N ALA A 18 -4.35 33.73 -21.76
CA ALA A 18 -4.13 32.28 -21.79
C ALA A 18 -2.87 32.08 -22.65
N GLY A 19 -1.71 32.36 -22.06
CA GLY A 19 -0.44 32.03 -22.68
C GLY A 19 -0.49 30.56 -23.06
N TYR A 20 -0.41 30.29 -24.36
CA TYR A 20 -0.23 28.95 -24.90
C TYR A 20 1.08 28.43 -24.32
N TYR A 21 1.02 27.78 -23.16
CA TYR A 21 2.14 27.07 -22.60
C TYR A 21 2.16 25.73 -23.34
N PRO A 22 3.05 25.54 -24.34
CA PRO A 22 3.11 24.26 -25.03
C PRO A 22 3.42 23.21 -23.95
N TYR A 23 2.55 22.22 -23.83
CA TYR A 23 2.87 21.06 -23.00
C TYR A 23 4.22 20.52 -23.47
N PRO A 24 5.15 20.21 -22.54
CA PRO A 24 6.43 19.63 -22.93
C PRO A 24 6.15 18.42 -23.81
N GLN A 25 6.83 18.34 -24.94
CA GLN A 25 6.79 17.18 -25.81
C GLN A 25 7.74 16.12 -25.23
N PHE A 26 7.45 14.84 -25.46
CA PHE A 26 8.37 13.79 -25.05
C PHE A 26 9.64 13.88 -25.91
N GLU A 27 10.75 14.29 -25.30
CA GLU A 27 12.08 14.20 -25.91
C GLU A 27 12.79 12.98 -25.32
N PRO A 28 13.23 12.02 -26.15
CA PRO A 28 13.96 10.85 -25.66
C PRO A 28 15.23 11.28 -24.94
N GLY A 29 15.42 10.80 -23.71
CA GLY A 29 16.65 11.07 -22.96
C GLY A 29 17.85 10.40 -23.62
N TYR A 30 18.72 11.19 -24.26
CA TYR A 30 20.03 10.72 -24.66
C TYR A 30 20.88 10.49 -23.40
N PRO A 31 21.64 9.37 -23.31
CA PRO A 31 22.61 9.25 -22.23
C PRO A 31 23.61 10.40 -22.31
N VAL A 32 23.80 11.12 -21.21
CA VAL A 32 24.82 12.17 -21.09
C VAL A 32 26.17 11.53 -21.42
N PRO A 33 27.00 12.11 -22.31
CA PRO A 33 28.32 11.57 -22.61
C PRO A 33 29.12 11.47 -21.30
N SER A 34 29.44 10.26 -20.86
CA SER A 34 30.37 10.06 -19.75
C SER A 34 31.77 10.34 -20.26
N VAL A 35 32.34 11.48 -19.85
CA VAL A 35 33.76 11.76 -20.03
C VAL A 35 34.51 10.83 -19.07
N GLN A 36 35.12 9.78 -19.61
CA GLN A 36 36.14 9.04 -18.88
C GLN A 36 37.44 9.86 -18.95
N HIS A 37 37.83 10.47 -17.83
CA HIS A 37 39.21 10.93 -17.68
C HIS A 37 40.06 9.71 -17.35
N ASN A 38 40.96 9.38 -18.27
CA ASN A 38 42.09 8.51 -17.97
C ASN A 38 43.22 9.45 -17.51
N ASP A 39 43.76 9.21 -16.32
CA ASP A 39 44.74 10.08 -15.65
C ASP A 39 46.18 9.96 -16.18
N ASP A 40 46.39 9.46 -17.40
CA ASP A 40 47.74 9.25 -17.96
C ASP A 40 47.95 10.05 -19.25
N GLU A 41 48.83 11.05 -19.14
CA GLU A 41 49.67 11.73 -20.14
C GLU A 41 49.16 11.92 -21.60
N GLU A 42 48.96 13.20 -21.92
CA GLU A 42 49.52 13.89 -23.10
C GLU A 42 49.53 13.11 -24.44
N ASN A 43 48.36 12.64 -24.90
CA ASN A 43 48.01 12.55 -26.31
C ASN A 43 46.50 12.24 -26.41
N ALA A 44 45.68 13.26 -26.62
CA ALA A 44 44.25 13.10 -26.89
C ALA A 44 44.06 12.47 -28.29
N VAL A 45 44.22 11.15 -28.38
CA VAL A 45 43.72 10.39 -29.52
C VAL A 45 42.20 10.45 -29.44
N PHE A 46 41.56 11.22 -30.33
CA PHE A 46 40.13 11.12 -30.61
C PHE A 46 39.84 9.72 -31.18
N SER A 47 39.79 8.72 -30.30
CA SER A 47 39.19 7.44 -30.61
C SER A 47 37.70 7.69 -30.66
N THR A 48 37.15 7.90 -31.86
CA THR A 48 35.74 7.69 -32.13
C THR A 48 35.47 6.19 -32.00
N ARG A 49 35.50 5.69 -30.76
CA ARG A 49 34.74 4.50 -30.38
C ARG A 49 33.35 4.81 -30.91
N ARG A 50 32.89 4.07 -31.92
CA ARG A 50 31.53 4.19 -32.44
C ARG A 50 30.62 4.23 -31.23
N THR A 51 30.14 5.42 -30.89
CA THR A 51 29.06 5.59 -29.94
C THR A 51 27.95 4.81 -30.57
N TYR A 52 27.63 3.68 -29.96
CA TYR A 52 26.41 2.97 -30.25
C TYR A 52 25.30 3.93 -29.86
N GLU A 53 24.93 4.83 -30.77
CA GLU A 53 23.75 5.67 -30.60
C GLU A 53 22.63 4.68 -30.31
N PRO A 54 22.02 4.73 -29.10
CA PRO A 54 20.82 3.96 -28.87
C PRO A 54 19.83 4.51 -29.89
N LYS A 55 19.56 3.74 -30.95
CA LYS A 55 18.49 4.08 -31.88
C LYS A 55 17.23 4.18 -31.03
N TYR A 56 16.74 5.41 -30.85
CA TYR A 56 15.46 5.62 -30.21
C TYR A 56 14.43 4.77 -30.94
N GLN A 57 13.87 3.79 -30.23
CA GLN A 57 12.78 2.97 -30.73
C GLN A 57 11.48 3.65 -30.30
N ASP A 58 10.53 3.82 -31.21
CA ASP A 58 9.19 4.30 -30.84
C ASP A 58 8.62 3.33 -29.78
N PRO A 59 8.11 3.82 -28.64
CA PRO A 59 7.60 2.96 -27.59
C PRO A 59 6.48 2.05 -28.12
N ARG A 60 6.61 0.76 -27.82
CA ARG A 60 5.62 -0.26 -28.16
C ARG A 60 4.28 -0.02 -27.49
N TYR A 61 4.26 0.67 -26.35
CA TYR A 61 3.06 1.08 -25.67
C TYR A 61 3.16 2.52 -25.13
N LYS A 62 2.18 3.34 -25.48
CA LYS A 62 2.01 4.72 -24.97
C LYS A 62 0.76 4.75 -24.10
N ILE A 63 0.94 4.86 -22.79
CA ILE A 63 -0.20 5.01 -21.87
C ILE A 63 -0.98 6.30 -22.19
N SER A 64 -2.31 6.22 -22.14
CA SER A 64 -3.17 7.39 -22.33
C SER A 64 -3.08 8.34 -21.14
N THR A 65 -3.43 9.62 -21.33
CA THR A 65 -3.52 10.58 -20.22
C THR A 65 -4.55 10.13 -19.18
N GLU A 66 -5.71 9.66 -19.63
CA GLU A 66 -6.79 9.18 -18.75
C GLU A 66 -6.35 7.99 -17.89
N ASP A 67 -5.65 7.02 -18.48
CA ASP A 67 -5.16 5.86 -17.74
C ASP A 67 -4.03 6.23 -16.77
N MET A 68 -3.18 7.20 -17.13
CA MET A 68 -2.15 7.71 -16.24
C MET A 68 -2.75 8.45 -15.05
N GLU A 69 -3.78 9.27 -15.25
CA GLU A 69 -4.50 9.94 -14.14
C GLU A 69 -5.16 8.93 -13.20
N LYS A 70 -5.82 7.90 -13.74
CA LYS A 70 -6.36 6.79 -12.94
C LYS A 70 -5.26 6.08 -12.16
N PHE A 71 -4.11 5.84 -12.78
CA PHE A 71 -2.98 5.17 -12.14
C PHE A 71 -2.40 6.01 -11.00
N ILE A 72 -2.18 7.30 -11.22
CA ILE A 72 -1.66 8.23 -10.19
C ILE A 72 -2.62 8.26 -9.00
N LEU A 73 -3.94 8.36 -9.24
CA LEU A 73 -4.93 8.35 -8.18
C LEU A 73 -4.91 7.04 -7.39
N ALA A 74 -4.88 5.89 -8.07
CA ALA A 74 -4.82 4.57 -7.43
C ALA A 74 -3.53 4.39 -6.61
N LYS A 75 -2.39 4.80 -7.16
CA LYS A 75 -1.09 4.81 -6.48
C LYS A 75 -1.15 5.68 -5.22
N ASN A 76 -1.67 6.89 -5.31
CA ASN A 76 -1.78 7.81 -4.18
C ASN A 76 -2.69 7.26 -3.08
N ASN A 77 -3.80 6.62 -3.44
CA ASN A 77 -4.69 5.97 -2.48
C ASN A 77 -4.00 4.82 -1.73
N LEU A 78 -3.22 3.99 -2.44
CA LEU A 78 -2.42 2.93 -1.83
C LEU A 78 -1.35 3.50 -0.89
N GLU A 79 -0.60 4.50 -1.35
CA GLU A 79 0.47 5.12 -0.58
C GLU A 79 -0.06 5.83 0.67
N TYR A 80 -1.14 6.59 0.54
CA TYR A 80 -1.79 7.26 1.66
C TYR A 80 -2.20 6.28 2.76
N CYS A 81 -2.74 5.13 2.38
CA CYS A 81 -3.20 4.12 3.33
C CYS A 81 -2.09 3.24 3.91
N LEU A 82 -1.09 2.88 3.11
CA LEU A 82 -0.15 1.81 3.44
C LEU A 82 1.24 2.31 3.84
N LEU A 83 1.71 3.46 3.35
CA LEU A 83 3.01 4.00 3.77
C LEU A 83 3.12 4.18 5.29
N PRO A 84 2.08 4.69 6.00
CA PRO A 84 2.13 4.79 7.45
C PRO A 84 2.22 3.45 8.18
N GLU A 85 2.02 2.32 7.50
CA GLU A 85 2.09 0.97 8.10
C GLU A 85 3.45 0.29 7.86
N LEU A 86 4.28 0.77 6.94
CA LEU A 86 5.54 0.13 6.59
C LEU A 86 6.63 0.40 7.65
N GLY A 87 7.54 -0.56 7.83
CA GLY A 87 8.75 -0.35 8.63
C GLY A 87 8.53 -0.32 10.15
N LYS A 88 7.32 -0.67 10.61
CA LYS A 88 7.02 -0.86 12.03
C LYS A 88 7.54 -2.19 12.60
N GLN A 89 8.10 -3.04 11.74
CA GLN A 89 8.56 -4.38 12.10
C GLN A 89 10.01 -4.32 12.56
N SER A 90 10.37 -5.13 13.56
CA SER A 90 11.75 -5.23 14.05
C SER A 90 12.69 -5.95 13.07
N ASP A 91 12.18 -6.87 12.24
CA ASP A 91 12.97 -7.60 11.24
C ASP A 91 13.04 -6.82 9.92
N GLU A 92 14.25 -6.43 9.52
CA GLU A 92 14.51 -5.70 8.27
C GLU A 92 14.04 -6.47 7.02
N ARG A 93 14.12 -7.80 7.03
CA ARG A 93 13.67 -8.64 5.91
C ARG A 93 12.16 -8.54 5.71
N VAL A 94 11.42 -8.41 6.81
CA VAL A 94 9.98 -8.18 6.77
C VAL A 94 9.69 -6.79 6.22
N THR A 95 10.43 -5.77 6.66
CA THR A 95 10.28 -4.40 6.13
C THR A 95 10.58 -4.34 4.63
N ALA A 96 11.58 -5.07 4.14
CA ALA A 96 11.85 -5.19 2.71
C ALA A 96 10.69 -5.89 1.96
N LEU A 97 10.10 -6.92 2.57
CA LEU A 97 8.94 -7.63 2.02
C LEU A 97 7.70 -6.75 1.94
N GLU A 98 7.47 -5.89 2.94
CA GLU A 98 6.41 -4.89 2.97
C GLU A 98 6.54 -3.90 1.82
N LYS A 99 7.74 -3.30 1.64
CA LYS A 99 8.02 -2.38 0.53
C LYS A 99 7.80 -3.04 -0.83
N ARG A 100 8.26 -4.29 -0.99
CA ARG A 100 8.06 -5.06 -2.21
C ARG A 100 6.58 -5.35 -2.48
N LEU A 101 5.82 -5.70 -1.44
CA LEU A 101 4.39 -5.94 -1.56
C LEU A 101 3.63 -4.67 -1.95
N LEU A 102 3.98 -3.51 -1.39
CA LEU A 102 3.38 -2.24 -1.83
C LEU A 102 3.64 -1.99 -3.32
N LYS A 103 4.89 -2.17 -3.77
CA LYS A 103 5.24 -2.05 -5.19
C LYS A 103 4.43 -3.01 -6.07
N ASP A 104 4.27 -4.26 -5.63
CA ASP A 104 3.47 -5.24 -6.36
C ASP A 104 1.98 -4.84 -6.42
N MET A 105 1.42 -4.29 -5.34
CA MET A 105 0.05 -3.78 -5.34
C MET A 105 -0.13 -2.58 -6.28
N ILE A 106 0.84 -1.67 -6.34
CA ILE A 106 0.83 -0.55 -7.31
C ILE A 106 0.87 -1.08 -8.75
N ASN A 107 1.71 -2.08 -9.02
CA ASN A 107 1.79 -2.72 -10.34
C ASN A 107 0.49 -3.48 -10.68
N ASP A 108 -0.15 -4.12 -9.70
CA ASP A 108 -1.45 -4.77 -9.87
C ASP A 108 -2.53 -3.74 -10.28
N GLU A 109 -2.53 -2.54 -9.71
CA GLU A 109 -3.44 -1.45 -10.12
C GLU A 109 -3.16 -0.96 -11.55
N LEU A 110 -1.88 -0.75 -11.91
CA LEU A 110 -1.53 -0.41 -13.29
C LEU A 110 -2.05 -1.47 -14.27
N ALA A 111 -1.84 -2.75 -13.96
CA ALA A 111 -2.29 -3.85 -14.79
C ALA A 111 -3.82 -3.97 -14.91
N LYS A 112 -4.59 -3.53 -13.89
CA LYS A 112 -6.06 -3.43 -13.97
C LYS A 112 -6.50 -2.31 -14.90
N ILE A 113 -5.77 -1.19 -14.93
CA ILE A 113 -6.11 0.00 -15.72
C ILE A 113 -5.78 -0.22 -17.20
N VAL A 114 -4.52 -0.52 -17.52
CA VAL A 114 -4.06 -0.64 -18.92
C VAL A 114 -4.16 -2.05 -19.51
N GLY A 115 -4.48 -3.04 -18.67
CA GLY A 115 -4.44 -4.45 -18.99
C GLY A 115 -3.07 -5.09 -18.76
N LYS A 116 -3.06 -6.37 -18.38
CA LYS A 116 -1.82 -7.13 -18.08
C LYS A 116 -0.78 -7.12 -19.22
N PRO A 117 -1.15 -7.31 -20.50
CA PRO A 117 -0.17 -7.30 -21.59
C PRO A 117 0.50 -5.93 -21.72
N SER A 118 -0.28 -4.85 -21.69
CA SER A 118 0.22 -3.47 -21.80
C SER A 118 1.11 -3.10 -20.61
N ALA A 119 0.68 -3.42 -19.39
CA ALA A 119 1.48 -3.19 -18.19
C ALA A 119 2.83 -3.91 -18.26
N ARG A 120 2.84 -5.14 -18.78
CA ARG A 120 4.09 -5.86 -19.04
C ARG A 120 4.95 -5.15 -20.09
N THR A 121 4.36 -4.72 -21.21
CA THR A 121 5.08 -3.97 -22.24
C THR A 121 5.72 -2.69 -21.71
N ILE A 122 5.05 -1.96 -20.81
CA ILE A 122 5.60 -0.76 -20.16
C ILE A 122 6.93 -1.06 -19.46
N PHE A 123 7.07 -2.21 -18.80
CA PHE A 123 8.28 -2.54 -18.03
C PHE A 123 9.32 -3.35 -18.83
N ASP A 124 8.89 -4.09 -19.85
CA ASP A 124 9.76 -4.93 -20.69
C ASP A 124 10.42 -4.13 -21.84
N ASP A 125 9.81 -3.01 -22.27
CA ASP A 125 10.30 -2.15 -23.36
C ASP A 125 10.80 -0.80 -22.82
N GLN A 126 12.11 -0.53 -22.99
CA GLN A 126 12.74 0.67 -22.43
C GLN A 126 12.07 1.96 -22.89
N SER A 127 11.78 2.09 -24.19
CA SER A 127 11.12 3.29 -24.72
C SER A 127 9.72 3.49 -24.12
N SER A 128 8.96 2.41 -23.95
CA SER A 128 7.63 2.46 -23.31
C SER A 128 7.73 2.87 -21.84
N TYR A 129 8.75 2.38 -21.14
CA TYR A 129 9.05 2.79 -19.77
C TYR A 129 9.41 4.28 -19.68
N ASP A 130 10.26 4.78 -20.57
CA ASP A 130 10.67 6.18 -20.60
C ASP A 130 9.47 7.11 -20.87
N TYR A 131 8.62 6.73 -21.81
CA TYR A 131 7.38 7.47 -22.09
C TYR A 131 6.42 7.45 -20.88
N PHE A 132 6.29 6.29 -20.21
CA PHE A 132 5.51 6.17 -18.98
C PHE A 132 6.06 7.09 -17.87
N GLN A 133 7.38 7.11 -17.66
CA GLN A 133 8.02 7.98 -16.66
C GLN A 133 7.78 9.47 -16.97
N PHE A 134 7.95 9.86 -18.23
CA PHE A 134 7.65 11.21 -18.67
C PHE A 134 6.18 11.60 -18.40
N LYS A 135 5.24 10.74 -18.79
CA LYS A 135 3.81 10.98 -18.54
C LYS A 135 3.48 11.04 -17.05
N TYR A 136 4.11 10.18 -16.27
CA TYR A 136 3.98 10.21 -14.82
C TYR A 136 4.48 11.55 -14.26
N GLN A 137 5.68 12.01 -14.62
CA GLN A 137 6.23 13.28 -14.16
C GLN A 137 5.37 14.49 -14.54
N GLN A 138 4.75 14.46 -15.73
CA GLN A 138 3.87 15.53 -16.22
C GLN A 138 2.58 15.66 -15.41
N LEU A 139 2.01 14.53 -14.94
CA LEU A 139 0.67 14.48 -14.37
C LEU A 139 0.67 14.21 -12.85
N ASN A 140 1.81 13.84 -12.28
CA ASN A 140 1.92 13.45 -10.88
C ASN A 140 1.46 14.57 -9.94
N HIS A 141 0.62 14.20 -8.99
CA HIS A 141 0.05 15.09 -7.99
C HIS A 141 -0.10 14.34 -6.65
N GLY A 142 -0.29 15.06 -5.54
CA GLY A 142 -0.50 14.46 -4.21
C GLY A 142 -1.96 14.13 -3.85
N VAL A 143 -2.90 14.35 -4.78
CA VAL A 143 -4.34 14.15 -4.51
C VAL A 143 -4.68 12.66 -4.38
N ASN A 144 -5.45 12.34 -3.34
CA ASN A 144 -6.07 11.04 -3.11
C ASN A 144 -7.59 11.24 -2.92
N ASN A 145 -8.39 10.19 -3.11
CA ASN A 145 -9.85 10.25 -2.97
C ASN A 145 -10.44 9.05 -2.21
N ILE A 146 -9.60 8.36 -1.45
CA ILE A 146 -9.97 7.12 -0.76
C ILE A 146 -10.81 7.39 0.49
N ARG A 147 -11.87 6.61 0.67
CA ARG A 147 -12.71 6.65 1.87
C ARG A 147 -12.10 5.80 2.99
N GLU A 148 -12.40 6.15 4.24
CA GLU A 148 -11.87 5.44 5.41
C GLU A 148 -12.13 3.93 5.39
N PHE A 149 -13.32 3.50 4.95
CA PHE A 149 -13.63 2.07 4.88
C PHE A 149 -12.81 1.34 3.80
N GLU A 150 -12.55 1.99 2.66
CA GLU A 150 -11.72 1.45 1.58
C GLU A 150 -10.27 1.34 2.04
N CYS A 151 -9.80 2.34 2.80
CA CYS A 151 -8.48 2.33 3.40
C CYS A 151 -8.30 1.16 4.38
N ARG A 152 -9.31 0.90 5.23
CA ARG A 152 -9.32 -0.25 6.14
C ARG A 152 -9.31 -1.58 5.39
N ASP A 153 -10.01 -1.66 4.26
CA ASP A 153 -10.01 -2.87 3.44
C ASP A 153 -8.65 -3.10 2.76
N LEU A 154 -8.03 -2.04 2.21
CA LEU A 154 -6.67 -2.10 1.68
C LEU A 154 -5.65 -2.56 2.72
N LYS A 155 -5.73 -2.02 3.95
CA LYS A 155 -4.86 -2.44 5.06
C LYS A 155 -5.04 -3.91 5.41
N ARG A 156 -6.29 -4.40 5.43
CA ARG A 156 -6.60 -5.81 5.66
C ARG A 156 -5.98 -6.67 4.55
N HIS A 157 -6.25 -6.35 3.29
CA HIS A 157 -5.75 -7.09 2.14
C HIS A 157 -4.21 -7.09 2.08
N PHE A 158 -3.57 -5.96 2.38
CA PHE A 158 -2.11 -5.86 2.49
C PHE A 158 -1.57 -6.80 3.57
N ARG A 159 -2.15 -6.78 4.78
CA ARG A 159 -1.73 -7.65 5.89
C ARG A 159 -1.89 -9.13 5.53
N ASP A 160 -2.99 -9.50 4.89
CA ASP A 160 -3.25 -10.89 4.51
C ASP A 160 -2.23 -11.38 3.48
N ARG A 161 -1.93 -10.58 2.44
CA ARG A 161 -0.87 -10.89 1.47
C ARG A 161 0.52 -10.92 2.10
N LEU A 162 0.81 -10.02 3.05
CA LEU A 162 2.08 -9.99 3.76
C LEU A 162 2.27 -11.25 4.61
N ASN A 163 1.25 -11.64 5.37
CA ASN A 163 1.27 -12.84 6.19
C ASN A 163 1.48 -14.10 5.35
N GLU A 164 0.82 -14.19 4.20
CA GLU A 164 1.03 -15.28 3.25
C GLU A 164 2.47 -15.33 2.74
N ARG A 165 3.06 -14.17 2.39
CA ARG A 165 4.47 -14.12 1.96
C ARG A 165 5.45 -14.46 3.08
N LYS A 166 5.18 -14.00 4.30
CA LYS A 166 5.96 -14.36 5.50
C LYS A 166 5.97 -15.88 5.70
N ARG A 167 4.81 -16.54 5.59
CA ARG A 167 4.68 -18.00 5.68
C ARG A 167 5.51 -18.71 4.61
N ARG A 168 5.40 -18.27 3.35
CA ARG A 168 6.15 -18.87 2.22
C ARG A 168 7.66 -18.71 2.35
N GLN A 169 8.14 -17.62 2.95
CA GLN A 169 9.56 -17.34 3.12
C GLN A 169 10.14 -17.82 4.45
N GLY A 170 9.35 -18.51 5.29
CA GLY A 170 9.78 -18.93 6.63
C GLY A 170 10.04 -17.76 7.59
N LEU A 171 9.54 -16.56 7.27
CA LEU A 171 9.63 -15.34 8.08
C LEU A 171 8.39 -15.11 8.94
N ALA A 172 7.46 -16.07 8.95
CA ALA A 172 6.39 -16.11 9.93
C ALA A 172 7.03 -16.41 11.29
N GLY A 173 7.48 -15.38 12.00
CA GLY A 173 7.74 -15.50 13.43
C GLY A 173 6.50 -16.13 14.08
N ASP A 174 6.70 -17.01 15.06
CA ASP A 174 5.69 -17.86 15.68
C ASP A 174 4.36 -17.12 15.88
N SER A 175 3.50 -17.15 14.86
CA SER A 175 2.21 -16.46 14.87
C SER A 175 1.25 -17.15 15.84
N ARG A 176 1.61 -18.36 16.29
CA ARG A 176 1.05 -19.03 17.46
C ARG A 176 1.14 -18.18 18.72
N SER A 177 2.14 -17.32 18.90
CA SER A 177 2.27 -16.50 20.12
C SER A 177 1.24 -15.36 20.16
N VAL A 178 1.04 -14.62 19.06
CA VAL A 178 0.08 -13.50 19.01
C VAL A 178 -1.35 -14.01 18.96
N GLU A 179 -1.62 -15.08 18.19
CA GLU A 179 -2.97 -15.65 18.10
C GLU A 179 -3.35 -16.40 19.39
N SER A 180 -2.40 -17.08 20.05
CA SER A 180 -2.64 -17.62 21.40
C SER A 180 -2.76 -16.52 22.46
N GLN A 181 -2.04 -15.40 22.33
CA GLN A 181 -2.23 -14.24 23.22
C GLN A 181 -3.62 -13.62 23.02
N MET A 182 -4.07 -13.43 21.77
CA MET A 182 -5.42 -12.91 21.49
C MET A 182 -6.52 -13.87 21.93
N GLN A 183 -6.33 -15.19 21.80
CA GLN A 183 -7.24 -16.20 22.36
C GLN A 183 -7.25 -16.18 23.89
N LYS A 184 -6.09 -16.11 24.54
CA LYS A 184 -5.99 -15.96 26.00
C LYS A 184 -6.68 -14.68 26.47
N GLN A 185 -6.51 -13.57 25.74
CA GLN A 185 -7.15 -12.29 26.07
C GLN A 185 -8.68 -12.38 25.95
N ARG A 186 -9.20 -13.02 24.88
CA ARG A 186 -10.64 -13.30 24.74
C ARG A 186 -11.17 -14.18 25.86
N GLN A 187 -10.47 -15.26 26.19
CA GLN A 187 -10.85 -16.15 27.28
C GLN A 187 -10.87 -15.41 28.62
N THR A 188 -9.89 -14.54 28.91
CA THR A 188 -9.90 -13.73 30.14
C THR A 188 -11.04 -12.72 30.19
N ILE A 189 -11.44 -12.13 29.05
CA ILE A 189 -12.57 -11.21 28.99
C ILE A 189 -13.89 -11.97 29.21
N ASP A 190 -14.05 -13.12 28.57
CA ASP A 190 -15.24 -13.96 28.73
C ASP A 190 -15.39 -14.49 30.18
N ASP A 191 -14.28 -14.90 30.81
CA ASP A 191 -14.26 -15.31 32.22
C ASP A 191 -14.58 -14.16 33.17
N ALA A 192 -14.03 -12.97 32.92
CA ALA A 192 -14.34 -11.77 33.71
C ALA A 192 -15.83 -11.41 33.58
N PHE A 193 -16.39 -11.51 32.38
CA PHE A 193 -17.80 -11.25 32.12
C PHE A 193 -18.70 -12.27 32.83
N ARG A 194 -18.37 -13.56 32.78
CA ARG A 194 -19.10 -14.60 33.54
C ARG A 194 -19.07 -14.35 35.04
N ARG A 195 -17.89 -14.04 35.60
CA ARG A 195 -17.74 -13.74 37.04
C ARG A 195 -18.57 -12.53 37.45
N PHE A 196 -18.54 -11.47 36.64
CA PHE A 196 -19.34 -10.28 36.87
C PHE A 196 -20.84 -10.58 36.86
N HIS A 197 -21.33 -11.38 35.90
CA HIS A 197 -22.72 -11.82 35.86
C HIS A 197 -23.10 -12.67 37.08
N THR A 198 -22.29 -13.65 37.45
CA THR A 198 -22.56 -14.48 38.64
C THR A 198 -22.57 -13.67 39.93
N GLN A 199 -21.70 -12.67 40.04
CA GLN A 199 -21.63 -11.77 41.21
C GLN A 199 -22.84 -10.84 41.26
N ARG A 200 -23.30 -10.36 40.10
CA ARG A 200 -24.51 -9.53 40.01
C ARG A 200 -25.74 -10.32 40.43
N GLU A 201 -25.86 -11.56 39.97
CA GLU A 201 -26.94 -12.46 40.37
C GLU A 201 -26.90 -12.83 41.86
N SER A 202 -25.71 -13.04 42.44
CA SER A 202 -25.61 -13.33 43.88
C SER A 202 -26.01 -12.12 44.73
N ILE A 203 -25.63 -10.91 44.32
CA ILE A 203 -26.06 -9.66 44.98
C ILE A 203 -27.56 -9.44 44.81
N GLU A 204 -28.12 -9.65 43.61
CA GLU A 204 -29.56 -9.52 43.36
C GLU A 204 -30.38 -10.52 44.18
N ARG A 205 -29.88 -11.75 44.40
CA ARG A 205 -30.53 -12.76 45.27
C ARG A 205 -30.42 -12.41 46.76
N GLN A 206 -29.29 -11.86 47.19
CA GLN A 206 -29.09 -11.40 48.57
C GLN A 206 -30.03 -10.23 48.92
N ILE A 207 -30.32 -9.35 47.96
CA ILE A 207 -31.31 -8.27 48.09
C ILE A 207 -32.75 -8.82 48.15
N ARG A 208 -33.04 -9.94 47.48
CA ARG A 208 -34.37 -10.59 47.48
C ARG A 208 -34.62 -11.54 48.65
N GLY A 209 -33.62 -11.82 49.48
CA GLY A 209 -33.76 -12.71 50.65
C GLY A 209 -33.90 -14.19 50.29
N GLU A 210 -33.48 -14.60 49.08
CA GLU A 210 -33.51 -16.00 48.64
C GLU A 210 -32.23 -16.73 49.09
N SER A 211 -32.36 -17.98 49.58
CA SER A 211 -31.21 -18.78 50.00
C SER A 211 -30.39 -19.27 48.79
N GLU A 212 -29.05 -19.28 48.93
CA GLU A 212 -28.14 -19.78 47.89
C GLU A 212 -28.42 -21.24 47.53
N PRO A 213 -28.39 -21.62 46.24
CA PRO A 213 -28.39 -23.03 45.88
C PRO A 213 -27.06 -23.67 46.30
N LEU A 214 -27.16 -24.76 47.06
CA LEU A 214 -26.05 -25.63 47.45
C LEU A 214 -25.24 -26.05 46.21
N TYR A 215 -24.03 -25.50 46.08
CA TYR A 215 -23.04 -25.96 45.12
C TYR A 215 -22.73 -27.44 45.40
N LYS A 216 -23.18 -28.34 44.52
CA LYS A 216 -22.70 -29.72 44.51
C LYS A 216 -21.28 -29.72 43.97
N SER A 217 -20.31 -29.70 44.89
CA SER A 217 -18.92 -30.04 44.58
C SER A 217 -18.91 -31.42 43.95
N ASN A 218 -18.40 -31.51 42.73
CA ASN A 218 -18.22 -32.77 42.02
C ASN A 218 -17.07 -33.55 42.70
N LYS A 219 -17.37 -34.22 43.83
CA LYS A 219 -16.47 -35.19 44.47
C LYS A 219 -16.41 -36.42 43.57
N ASN A 220 -15.53 -36.40 42.57
CA ASN A 220 -14.94 -37.58 41.94
C ASN A 220 -13.79 -37.20 40.97
N ILE A 221 -12.90 -36.31 41.42
CA ILE A 221 -11.57 -36.20 40.80
C ILE A 221 -10.59 -36.72 41.84
N ASN A 222 -10.35 -38.02 41.81
CA ASN A 222 -9.26 -38.63 42.55
C ASN A 222 -7.97 -38.32 41.77
N VAL A 223 -7.14 -37.43 42.32
CA VAL A 223 -5.84 -37.12 41.75
C VAL A 223 -4.90 -38.25 42.16
N ASP A 224 -4.56 -39.11 41.22
CA ASP A 224 -3.54 -40.14 41.41
C ASP A 224 -2.15 -39.47 41.39
N TRP A 225 -1.52 -39.42 42.56
CA TRP A 225 -0.20 -38.83 42.75
C TRP A 225 0.96 -39.72 42.25
N THR A 226 0.67 -40.90 41.69
CA THR A 226 1.68 -41.81 41.15
C THR A 226 1.87 -41.74 39.63
N ASP A 227 1.07 -40.94 38.91
CA ASP A 227 1.26 -40.70 37.49
C ASP A 227 2.42 -39.70 37.21
N PRO A 228 3.51 -40.14 36.56
CA PRO A 228 4.66 -39.27 36.28
C PRO A 228 4.36 -38.14 35.28
N TYR A 229 3.21 -38.17 34.57
CA TYR A 229 2.80 -37.09 33.65
C TYR A 229 2.01 -35.96 34.33
N SER A 230 1.60 -36.15 35.59
CA SER A 230 0.85 -35.15 36.35
C SER A 230 1.74 -34.10 37.04
N ARG A 231 3.06 -34.21 36.95
CA ARG A 231 4.02 -33.15 37.36
C ARG A 231 4.34 -32.27 36.15
N GLY A 232 3.59 -31.18 36.01
CA GLY A 232 3.84 -30.17 34.99
C GLY A 232 5.20 -29.47 35.19
N TRP A 233 5.88 -29.22 34.06
CA TRP A 233 6.83 -28.13 33.87
C TRP A 233 6.08 -26.85 33.51
#